data_AF-A0A496NG62-F1
#
_entry.id   AF-A0A496NG62-F1
#
_cell.length_a   1.000
_cell.length_b   1.000
_cell.length_c   1.000
_cell.angle_alpha   90.00
_cell.angle_beta   90.00
_cell.angle_gamma   90.00
#
_symmetry.space_group_name_H-M   'P 1'
#
loop_
_entity.id
_entity.type
_entity.pdbx_description
1 polymer ?
#
loop_
_entity_poly.entity_id
_entity_poly.type
_entity_poly.pdbx_seq_one_letter_code
_entity_poly.pdbx_strand_id
1 'polypeptide(L)'
;MGIFSRKNDTEPKKKKKPATAKDASYDFINASREFEKSRISEMEKSKVLAWKITFGACAVAIINAIAIIGLTPLKTVQPYVIRYDNNTGATDIVTMFDGIQDENQAEISAKYFSA
;
A
#
# COMPACT_ATOMS: atom_id res chain seq x y z
N MET A 1 -13.35 -21.81 -35.25
CA MET A 1 -11.88 -21.73 -35.28
C MET A 1 -11.43 -21.47 -33.83
N GLY A 2 -11.49 -22.44 -32.91
CA GLY A 2 -10.50 -23.52 -32.71
C GLY A 2 -9.77 -23.31 -31.38
N ILE A 3 -10.45 -23.40 -30.22
CA ILE A 3 -9.88 -23.12 -28.87
C ILE A 3 -10.21 -24.26 -27.88
N PHE A 4 -10.13 -25.52 -28.29
CA PHE A 4 -10.12 -26.63 -27.33
C PHE A 4 -9.36 -27.82 -27.92
N SER A 5 -8.05 -27.83 -27.73
CA SER A 5 -7.26 -29.07 -27.85
C SER A 5 -7.07 -29.60 -26.43
N ARG A 6 -8.02 -30.45 -26.01
CA ARG A 6 -7.85 -31.25 -24.79
C ARG A 6 -6.89 -32.38 -25.13
N LYS A 7 -5.60 -32.16 -24.86
CA LYS A 7 -4.60 -33.21 -24.94
C LYS A 7 -4.89 -34.21 -23.82
N ASN A 8 -5.42 -35.37 -24.19
CA ASN A 8 -5.64 -36.48 -23.29
C ASN A 8 -4.28 -37.14 -23.02
N ASP A 9 -3.62 -36.75 -21.95
CA ASP A 9 -2.39 -37.38 -21.48
C ASP A 9 -2.75 -38.61 -20.63
N THR A 10 -3.31 -39.63 -21.26
CA THR A 10 -3.33 -40.99 -20.70
C THR A 10 -1.92 -41.57 -20.82
N GLU A 11 -1.00 -41.16 -19.95
CA GLU A 11 0.24 -41.90 -19.77
C GLU A 11 -0.06 -43.26 -19.14
N PRO A 12 0.42 -44.38 -19.71
CA PRO A 12 0.28 -45.67 -19.06
C PRO A 12 1.13 -45.66 -17.79
N LYS A 13 0.47 -45.62 -16.61
CA LYS A 13 1.12 -45.85 -15.32
C LYS A 13 1.86 -47.19 -15.38
N LYS A 14 3.19 -47.13 -15.62
CA LYS A 14 4.07 -48.30 -15.60
C LYS A 14 3.88 -49.01 -14.28
N LYS A 15 3.32 -50.22 -14.33
CA LYS A 15 3.20 -51.12 -13.17
C LYS A 15 4.60 -51.38 -12.62
N LYS A 16 4.92 -50.80 -11.45
CA LYS A 16 6.19 -51.05 -10.75
C LYS A 16 6.27 -52.56 -10.44
N LYS A 17 7.28 -53.24 -10.99
CA LYS A 17 7.62 -54.64 -10.68
C LYS A 17 7.92 -54.77 -9.17
N PRO A 18 7.75 -55.95 -8.55
CA PRO A 18 7.99 -56.12 -7.11
C PRO A 18 9.41 -55.64 -6.77
N ALA A 19 9.49 -54.52 -6.07
CA ALA A 19 10.75 -53.88 -5.74
C ALA A 19 11.55 -54.80 -4.83
N THR A 20 12.79 -55.10 -5.20
CA THR A 20 13.70 -55.75 -4.26
C THR A 20 14.00 -54.78 -3.12
N ALA A 21 14.33 -55.27 -1.92
CA ALA A 21 14.55 -54.42 -0.75
C ALA A 21 15.61 -53.32 -0.98
N LYS A 22 16.57 -53.55 -1.88
CA LYS A 22 17.58 -52.57 -2.29
C LYS A 22 16.96 -51.46 -3.14
N ASP A 23 16.14 -51.81 -4.13
CA ASP A 23 15.46 -50.82 -5.00
C ASP A 23 14.53 -49.91 -4.20
N ALA A 24 13.82 -50.47 -3.22
CA ALA A 24 12.97 -49.71 -2.30
C ALA A 24 13.79 -48.74 -1.42
N SER A 25 14.99 -49.14 -1.01
CA SER A 25 15.91 -48.30 -0.23
C SER A 25 16.43 -47.12 -1.07
N TYR A 26 16.79 -47.37 -2.33
CA TYR A 26 17.21 -46.31 -3.26
C TYR A 26 16.07 -45.34 -3.61
N ASP A 27 14.84 -45.85 -3.82
CA ASP A 27 13.66 -45.02 -4.07
C ASP A 27 13.38 -44.11 -2.86
N PHE A 28 13.49 -44.66 -1.64
CA PHE A 28 13.35 -43.89 -0.41
C PHE A 28 14.40 -42.78 -0.28
N ILE A 29 15.68 -43.09 -0.46
CA ILE A 29 16.77 -42.09 -0.37
C ILE A 29 16.59 -40.97 -1.40
N ASN A 30 16.21 -41.32 -2.63
CA ASN A 30 15.96 -40.32 -3.68
C ASN A 30 14.74 -39.45 -3.34
N ALA A 31 13.65 -40.04 -2.86
CA ALA A 31 12.47 -39.31 -2.43
C ALA A 31 12.77 -38.36 -1.26
N SER A 32 13.57 -38.79 -0.27
CA SER A 32 13.99 -37.93 0.85
C SER A 32 14.82 -36.73 0.36
N ARG A 33 15.77 -36.95 -0.56
CA ARG A 33 16.58 -35.87 -1.14
C ARG A 33 15.74 -34.88 -1.94
N GLU A 34 14.77 -35.38 -2.71
CA GLU A 34 13.87 -34.54 -3.50
C GLU A 34 12.93 -33.73 -2.60
N PHE A 35 12.48 -34.31 -1.49
CA PHE A 35 11.72 -33.60 -0.46
C PHE A 35 12.55 -32.47 0.18
N GLU A 36 13.78 -32.74 0.62
CA GLU A 36 14.64 -31.68 1.18
C GLU A 36 14.88 -30.55 0.18
N LYS A 37 15.16 -30.89 -1.08
CA LYS A 37 15.38 -29.93 -2.15
C LYS A 37 14.14 -29.09 -2.44
N SER A 38 12.95 -29.71 -2.47
CA SER A 38 11.71 -28.99 -2.73
C SER A 38 11.43 -27.96 -1.62
N ARG A 39 11.63 -28.32 -0.35
CA ARG A 39 11.46 -27.40 0.79
C ARG A 39 12.38 -26.19 0.71
N ILE A 40 13.67 -26.39 0.38
CA ILE A 40 14.62 -25.28 0.21
C ILE A 40 14.17 -24.37 -0.94
N SER A 41 13.79 -24.97 -2.07
CA SER A 41 13.34 -24.21 -3.25
C SER A 41 12.05 -23.42 -3.02
N GLU A 42 11.13 -23.94 -2.19
CA GLU A 42 9.90 -23.24 -1.80
C GLU A 42 10.19 -22.02 -0.94
N MET A 43 11.13 -22.13 0.01
CA MET A 43 11.55 -21.01 0.86
C MET A 43 12.25 -19.91 0.07
N GLU A 44 13.09 -20.26 -0.91
CA GLU A 44 13.75 -19.27 -1.77
C GLU A 44 12.73 -18.51 -2.64
N LYS A 45 11.79 -19.23 -3.25
CA LYS A 45 10.72 -18.64 -4.06
C LYS A 45 9.83 -17.70 -3.24
N SER A 46 9.44 -18.13 -2.02
CA SER A 46 8.60 -17.31 -1.15
C SER A 46 9.30 -16.04 -0.70
N LYS A 47 10.60 -16.11 -0.39
CA LYS A 47 11.42 -14.93 -0.07
C LYS A 47 11.43 -13.93 -1.22
N VAL A 48 11.67 -14.37 -2.45
CA VAL A 48 11.69 -13.48 -3.62
C VAL A 48 10.33 -12.84 -3.86
N LEU A 49 9.24 -13.62 -3.75
CA LEU A 49 7.88 -13.08 -3.87
C LEU A 49 7.57 -12.06 -2.78
N ALA A 50 7.93 -12.35 -1.53
CA ALA A 50 7.74 -11.44 -0.41
C ALA A 50 8.47 -10.11 -0.66
N TRP A 51 9.73 -10.13 -1.08
CA TRP A 51 10.49 -8.91 -1.40
C TRP A 51 9.86 -8.10 -2.54
N LYS A 52 9.34 -8.76 -3.58
CA LYS A 52 8.62 -8.07 -4.66
C LYS A 52 7.36 -7.37 -4.16
N ILE A 53 6.59 -8.03 -3.29
CA ILE A 53 5.38 -7.47 -2.70
C ILE A 53 5.72 -6.30 -1.78
N THR A 54 6.76 -6.44 -0.94
CA THR A 54 7.24 -5.36 -0.07
C THR A 54 7.64 -4.13 -0.87
N PHE A 55 8.42 -4.31 -1.94
CA PHE A 55 8.82 -3.20 -2.80
C PHE A 55 7.61 -2.53 -3.46
N GLY A 56 6.65 -3.33 -3.94
CA GLY A 56 5.39 -2.81 -4.47
C GLY A 56 4.59 -1.99 -3.45
N ALA A 57 4.47 -2.48 -2.21
CA ALA A 57 3.78 -1.78 -1.13
C ALA A 57 4.48 -0.46 -0.75
N CYS A 58 5.81 -0.45 -0.66
CA CYS A 58 6.59 0.76 -0.42
C CYS A 58 6.38 1.80 -1.53
N ALA A 59 6.36 1.38 -2.80
CA ALA A 59 6.12 2.29 -3.92
C ALA A 59 4.73 2.94 -3.83
N VAL A 60 3.69 2.16 -3.51
CA VAL A 60 2.32 2.68 -3.31
C VAL A 60 2.27 3.67 -2.15
N ALA A 61 2.94 3.39 -1.04
CA ALA A 61 3.00 4.29 0.11
C ALA A 61 3.66 5.64 -0.25
N ILE A 62 4.74 5.61 -1.03
CA ILE A 62 5.42 6.84 -1.49
C ILE A 62 4.51 7.65 -2.41
N ILE A 63 3.83 7.00 -3.36
CA ILE A 63 2.87 7.67 -4.27
C ILE A 63 1.76 8.36 -3.45
N ASN A 64 1.24 7.68 -2.43
CA ASN A 64 0.23 8.26 -1.56
C ASN A 64 0.76 9.47 -0.77
N ALA A 65 1.99 9.39 -0.24
CA ALA A 65 2.60 10.51 0.46
C ALA A 65 2.75 11.74 -0.45
N ILE A 66 3.19 11.55 -1.69
CA ILE A 66 3.30 12.62 -2.70
C ILE A 66 1.91 13.22 -3.00
N ALA A 67 0.89 12.39 -3.12
CA ALA A 67 -0.47 12.85 -3.36
C ALA A 67 -0.99 13.73 -2.21
N ILE A 68 -0.75 13.33 -0.95
CA ILE A 68 -1.13 14.11 0.23
C ILE A 68 -0.41 15.45 0.24
N ILE A 69 0.91 15.47 -0.04
CA ILE A 69 1.68 16.72 -0.12
C ILE A 69 1.11 17.65 -1.20
N GLY A 70 0.66 17.11 -2.34
CA GLY A 70 0.02 17.92 -3.40
C GLY A 70 -1.39 18.42 -3.05
N LEU A 71 -2.17 17.66 -2.28
CA LEU A 71 -3.54 18.00 -1.88
C LEU A 71 -3.59 18.99 -0.71
N THR A 72 -2.66 18.86 0.23
CA THR A 72 -2.65 19.68 1.46
C THR A 72 -2.58 21.19 1.23
N PRO A 73 -1.75 21.73 0.30
CA PRO A 73 -1.62 23.19 0.16
C PRO A 73 -2.80 23.86 -0.53
N LEU A 74 -3.67 23.12 -1.22
CA LEU A 74 -4.78 23.71 -1.98
C LEU A 74 -5.99 24.05 -1.11
N LYS A 75 -6.08 23.49 0.11
CA LYS A 75 -7.18 23.77 1.04
C LYS A 75 -6.81 24.94 1.97
N THR A 76 -7.01 26.17 1.49
CA THR A 76 -6.92 27.35 2.35
C THR A 76 -8.28 27.59 3.03
N VAL A 77 -8.25 27.80 4.36
CA VAL A 77 -9.41 28.30 5.11
C VAL A 77 -9.14 29.77 5.39
N GLN A 78 -9.80 30.66 4.64
CA GLN A 78 -9.68 32.09 4.89
C GLN A 78 -10.49 32.45 6.15
N PRO A 79 -9.86 32.98 7.22
CA PRO A 79 -10.59 33.43 8.39
C PRO A 79 -11.35 34.71 8.06
N TYR A 80 -12.63 34.76 8.40
CA TYR A 80 -13.45 35.97 8.29
C TYR A 80 -13.93 36.40 9.68
N VAL A 81 -13.84 37.70 9.97
CA VAL A 81 -14.43 38.31 11.17
C VAL A 81 -15.63 39.13 10.73
N ILE A 82 -16.77 38.86 11.35
CA ILE A 82 -18.00 39.62 11.12
C ILE A 82 -18.08 40.69 12.21
N ARG A 83 -18.09 41.96 11.82
CA ARG A 83 -18.27 43.08 12.74
C ARG A 83 -19.74 43.51 12.71
N TYR A 84 -20.31 43.71 13.91
CA TYR A 84 -21.64 44.25 14.09
C TYR A 84 -21.52 45.68 14.62
N ASP A 85 -22.06 46.66 13.88
CA ASP A 85 -22.19 48.03 14.37
C ASP A 85 -23.48 48.14 15.21
N ASN A 86 -23.31 48.33 16.51
CA ASN A 86 -24.40 48.37 17.47
C ASN A 86 -25.27 49.63 17.38
N ASN A 87 -24.80 50.70 16.71
CA ASN A 87 -25.53 51.95 16.55
C ASN A 87 -26.33 52.00 15.25
N THR A 88 -25.85 51.35 14.19
CA THR A 88 -26.49 51.37 12.86
C THR A 88 -27.12 50.04 12.45
N GLY A 89 -26.81 48.95 13.16
CA GLY A 89 -27.24 47.60 12.83
C GLY A 89 -26.58 47.02 11.57
N ALA A 90 -25.62 47.73 10.99
CA ALA A 90 -24.90 47.29 9.80
C ALA A 90 -23.91 46.16 10.14
N THR A 91 -23.79 45.20 9.24
CA THR A 91 -22.86 44.08 9.36
C THR A 91 -21.80 44.18 8.27
N ASP A 92 -20.53 44.17 8.66
CA ASP A 92 -19.39 44.23 7.73
C ASP A 92 -18.51 42.98 7.87
N ILE A 93 -17.98 42.49 6.74
CA ILE A 93 -17.17 41.27 6.67
C ILE A 93 -15.72 41.68 6.44
N VAL A 94 -14.89 41.52 7.46
CA VAL A 94 -13.44 41.76 7.38
C VAL A 94 -12.75 40.42 7.15
N THR A 95 -12.21 40.21 5.95
CA THR A 95 -11.38 39.04 5.64
C THR A 95 -10.00 39.24 6.25
N MET A 96 -9.55 38.29 7.09
CA MET A 96 -8.18 38.30 7.60
C MET A 96 -7.23 37.80 6.50
N PHE A 97 -6.10 38.47 6.37
CA PHE A 97 -5.13 38.40 5.26
C PHE A 97 -4.77 36.97 4.82
N ASP A 98 -4.55 36.82 3.51
CA ASP A 98 -4.33 35.54 2.84
C ASP A 98 -2.95 34.95 3.17
N GLY A 99 -2.96 33.73 3.72
CA GLY A 99 -1.82 32.82 3.72
C GLY A 99 -0.56 33.33 4.41
N ILE A 100 -0.49 33.14 5.73
CA ILE A 100 0.54 32.43 6.50
C ILE A 100 -0.04 32.31 7.91
N GLN A 101 0.09 31.13 8.54
CA GLN A 101 -0.07 31.00 10.00
C GLN A 101 1.06 31.80 10.64
N ASP A 102 0.92 33.12 10.61
CA ASP A 102 1.86 34.02 11.23
C ASP A 102 1.59 33.92 12.73
N GLU A 103 2.64 33.77 13.52
CA GLU A 103 2.59 33.67 14.98
C GLU A 103 1.83 34.88 15.58
N ASN A 104 1.73 35.95 14.79
CA ASN A 104 1.03 37.18 15.03
C ASN A 104 -0.51 37.11 14.88
N GLN A 105 -1.11 36.03 14.39
CA GLN A 105 -2.58 35.91 14.26
C GLN A 105 -3.30 36.04 15.62
N ALA A 106 -2.72 35.45 16.67
CA ALA A 106 -3.21 35.58 18.04
C ALA A 106 -3.07 37.01 18.57
N GLU A 107 -1.98 37.70 18.23
CA GLU A 107 -1.76 39.10 18.62
C GLU A 107 -2.72 40.06 17.89
N ILE A 108 -2.90 39.86 16.58
CA ILE A 108 -3.77 40.70 15.75
C ILE A 108 -5.22 40.54 16.21
N SER A 109 -5.70 39.31 16.38
CA SER A 109 -7.04 39.07 16.93
C SER A 109 -7.23 39.69 18.31
N ALA A 110 -6.26 39.53 19.23
CA ALA A 110 -6.31 40.14 20.55
C ALA A 110 -6.43 41.67 20.46
N LYS A 111 -5.64 42.34 19.60
CA LYS A 111 -5.73 43.79 19.38
C LYS A 111 -7.10 44.23 18.87
N TYR A 112 -7.70 43.47 17.96
CA TYR A 112 -9.03 43.76 17.44
C TYR A 112 -10.16 43.58 18.47
N PHE A 113 -10.01 42.66 19.42
CA PHE A 113 -11.00 42.44 20.49
C PHE A 113 -10.77 43.29 21.75
N SER A 114 -9.58 43.86 21.92
CA SER A 114 -9.24 44.71 23.07
C SER A 114 -9.46 46.21 22.85
N ALA A 115 -9.75 46.62 21.61
CA ALA A 115 -10.06 48.00 21.24
C ALA A 115 -11.58 48.25 21.26
#